data_AF-A0A7Z9XII3-F1
#
_entry.id   AF-A0A7Z9XII3-F1
#
_cell.length_a   1.000
_cell.length_b   1.000
_cell.length_c   1.000
_cell.angle_alpha   90.00
_cell.angle_beta   90.00
_cell.angle_gamma   90.00
#
_symmetry.space_group_name_H-M   'P 1'
#
loop_
_entity.id
_entity.type
_entity.pdbx_description
1 polymer ?
#
loop_
_entity_poly.entity_id
_entity_poly.type
_entity_poly.pdbx_seq_one_letter_code
_entity_poly.pdbx_strand_id
1 'polypeptide(L)'
;MGTKLQPRQGVPAGLFAGIGMLVLWLAGAQLWGMGAVKLLASVGAEVAPNNAEKSMLLAAGIALHLLISLGLGLLFAASLDRLDAKDTLIVSTFYGFSIWVVSILILGHWLHMSAVQMSRSWWGLFSFLGFGFLLGVYANWFGLKPSN
;
A
#
# COMPACT_ATOMS: atom_id res chain seq x y z
N MET A 1 -13.97 -22.70 5.81
CA MET A 1 -13.26 -22.89 4.51
C MET A 1 -12.22 -21.79 4.48
N GLY A 2 -10.94 -22.11 4.73
CA GLY A 2 -9.96 -21.04 4.88
C GLY A 2 -9.34 -20.56 3.57
N THR A 3 -9.07 -19.27 3.49
CA THR A 3 -8.46 -18.56 2.36
C THR A 3 -6.94 -18.68 2.44
N LYS A 4 -6.30 -19.01 1.33
CA LYS A 4 -4.84 -18.99 1.21
C LYS A 4 -4.45 -18.54 -0.20
N LEU A 5 -3.45 -17.66 -0.27
CA LEU A 5 -2.84 -17.26 -1.54
C LEU A 5 -1.61 -18.12 -1.82
N GLN A 6 -1.39 -18.43 -3.09
CA GLN A 6 -0.09 -18.89 -3.55
C GLN A 6 0.87 -17.68 -3.62
N PRO A 7 2.18 -17.85 -3.37
CA PRO A 7 3.13 -16.74 -3.42
C PRO A 7 3.07 -15.93 -4.73
N ARG A 8 2.88 -16.60 -5.87
CA ARG A 8 2.72 -15.94 -7.18
C ARG A 8 1.49 -15.03 -7.29
N GLN A 9 0.46 -15.26 -6.47
CA GLN A 9 -0.73 -14.40 -6.42
C GLN A 9 -0.47 -13.11 -5.61
N GLY A 10 0.67 -12.99 -4.94
CA GLY A 10 1.06 -11.78 -4.22
C GLY A 10 1.31 -10.58 -5.14
N VAL A 11 1.83 -10.81 -6.34
CA VAL A 11 2.02 -9.74 -7.35
C VAL A 11 0.68 -9.09 -7.74
N PRO A 12 -0.32 -9.82 -8.26
CA PRO A 12 -1.61 -9.23 -8.61
C PRO A 12 -2.38 -8.71 -7.38
N ALA A 13 -2.24 -9.34 -6.21
CA ALA A 13 -2.82 -8.83 -4.96
C ALA A 13 -2.23 -7.46 -4.58
N GLY A 14 -0.90 -7.34 -4.61
CA GLY A 14 -0.18 -6.12 -4.33
C GLY A 14 -0.49 -5.01 -5.34
N LEU A 15 -0.61 -5.34 -6.63
CA LEU A 15 -1.01 -4.38 -7.65
C LEU A 15 -2.44 -3.87 -7.42
N PHE A 16 -3.39 -4.78 -7.17
CA PHE A 16 -4.79 -4.43 -6.91
C PHE A 16 -4.92 -3.52 -5.68
N ALA A 17 -4.35 -3.93 -4.56
CA ALA A 17 -4.37 -3.15 -3.33
C ALA A 17 -3.57 -1.84 -3.47
N GLY A 18 -2.45 -1.86 -4.20
CA GLY A 18 -1.62 -0.71 -4.48
C GLY A 18 -2.36 0.35 -5.29
N ILE A 19 -3.06 -0.02 -6.36
CA ILE A 19 -3.89 0.91 -7.14
C ILE A 19 -5.01 1.49 -6.28
N GLY A 20 -5.70 0.67 -5.49
CA GLY A 20 -6.77 1.17 -4.63
C GLY A 20 -6.25 2.10 -3.53
N MET A 21 -5.13 1.77 -2.90
CA MET A 21 -4.43 2.66 -1.97
C MET A 21 -4.06 3.98 -2.63
N LEU A 22 -3.50 3.93 -3.85
CA LEU A 22 -3.12 5.13 -4.58
C LEU A 22 -4.33 6.05 -4.78
N VAL A 23 -5.47 5.52 -5.20
CA VAL A 23 -6.71 6.30 -5.37
C VAL A 23 -7.14 6.96 -4.05
N LEU A 24 -7.16 6.21 -2.95
CA LEU A 24 -7.50 6.74 -1.63
C LEU A 24 -6.52 7.84 -1.19
N TRP A 25 -5.23 7.62 -1.45
CA TRP A 25 -4.17 8.53 -1.04
C TRP A 25 -4.18 9.83 -1.84
N LEU A 26 -4.41 9.75 -3.16
CA LEU A 26 -4.56 10.91 -4.04
C LEU A 26 -5.84 11.69 -3.73
N ALA A 27 -6.96 11.00 -3.48
CA ALA A 27 -8.21 11.64 -3.08
C ALA A 27 -8.03 12.37 -1.74
N GLY A 28 -7.38 11.72 -0.76
CA GLY A 28 -7.06 12.31 0.53
C GLY A 28 -6.20 13.57 0.40
N ALA A 29 -5.13 13.49 -0.40
CA ALA A 29 -4.25 14.62 -0.64
C ALA A 29 -4.92 15.76 -1.42
N GLN A 30 -5.86 15.46 -2.31
CA GLN A 30 -6.59 16.46 -3.09
C GLN A 30 -7.62 17.21 -2.24
N LEU A 31 -8.31 16.51 -1.34
CA LEU A 31 -9.39 17.07 -0.55
C LEU A 31 -8.90 17.77 0.73
N TRP A 32 -7.84 17.25 1.36
CA TRP A 32 -7.40 17.69 2.69
C TRP A 32 -5.89 17.92 2.81
N GLY A 33 -5.14 17.76 1.72
CA GLY A 33 -3.68 17.79 1.73
C GLY A 33 -3.08 18.79 0.75
N MET A 34 -1.87 18.48 0.30
CA MET A 34 -1.09 19.38 -0.54
C MET A 34 -1.34 19.24 -2.05
N GLY A 35 -2.36 18.45 -2.44
CA GLY A 35 -2.71 18.13 -3.81
C GLY A 35 -2.04 16.85 -4.32
N ALA A 36 -2.77 16.09 -5.15
CA ALA A 36 -2.35 14.78 -5.68
C ALA A 36 -1.02 14.84 -6.46
N VAL A 37 -0.86 15.87 -7.30
CA VAL A 37 0.36 16.05 -8.11
C VAL A 37 1.58 16.34 -7.24
N LYS A 38 1.43 17.20 -6.23
CA LYS A 38 2.54 17.56 -5.34
C LYS A 38 2.94 16.37 -4.47
N LEU A 39 1.97 15.58 -4.03
CA LEU A 39 2.17 14.32 -3.32
C LEU A 39 3.04 13.34 -4.10
N LEU A 40 2.65 13.03 -5.35
CA LEU A 40 3.42 12.08 -6.16
C LEU A 40 4.82 12.61 -6.49
N ALA A 41 4.95 13.90 -6.78
CA ALA A 41 6.24 14.51 -7.05
C ALA A 41 7.15 14.48 -5.81
N SER A 42 6.61 14.69 -4.59
CA SER A 42 7.41 14.59 -3.36
C SER A 42 7.91 13.16 -3.11
N VAL A 43 7.09 12.15 -3.38
CA VAL A 43 7.53 10.75 -3.28
C VAL A 43 8.60 10.44 -4.33
N GLY A 44 8.41 10.89 -5.57
CA GLY A 44 9.39 10.67 -6.63
C GLY A 44 10.73 11.37 -6.39
N ALA A 45 10.72 12.52 -5.71
CA ALA A 45 11.93 13.25 -5.36
C ALA A 45 12.85 12.47 -4.39
N GLU A 46 12.34 11.47 -3.68
CA GLU A 46 13.15 10.62 -2.80
C GLU A 46 14.07 9.66 -3.58
N VAL A 47 13.78 9.39 -4.86
CA VAL A 47 14.51 8.42 -5.68
C VAL A 47 15.00 8.96 -7.02
N ALA A 48 14.52 10.13 -7.44
CA ALA A 48 14.90 10.77 -8.69
C ALA A 48 16.10 11.73 -8.51
N PRO A 49 16.84 12.05 -9.60
CA PRO A 49 17.88 13.07 -9.58
C PRO A 49 17.34 14.46 -9.16
N ASN A 50 18.15 15.26 -8.47
CA ASN A 50 17.77 16.59 -7.95
C ASN A 50 17.31 17.59 -9.03
N ASN A 51 17.70 17.39 -10.28
CA ASN A 51 17.33 18.22 -11.43
C ASN A 51 16.27 17.57 -12.32
N ALA A 52 15.60 16.52 -11.84
CA ALA A 52 14.57 15.82 -12.60
C ALA A 52 13.38 16.73 -12.90
N GLU A 53 12.87 16.63 -14.13
CA GLU A 53 11.64 17.31 -14.53
C GLU A 53 10.44 16.79 -13.73
N LYS A 54 9.41 17.64 -13.59
CA LYS A 54 8.19 17.30 -12.84
C LYS A 54 7.52 16.01 -13.35
N SER A 55 7.48 15.79 -14.66
CA SER A 55 6.94 14.56 -15.28
C SER A 55 7.68 13.31 -14.80
N MET A 56 9.01 13.38 -14.73
CA MET A 56 9.86 12.30 -14.22
C MET A 56 9.63 12.05 -12.73
N LEU A 57 9.49 13.11 -11.92
CA LEU A 57 9.15 12.98 -10.50
C LEU A 57 7.81 12.27 -10.30
N LEU A 58 6.79 12.60 -11.10
CA LEU A 58 5.49 11.94 -11.02
C LEU A 58 5.59 10.45 -11.39
N ALA A 59 6.29 10.14 -12.49
CA ALA A 59 6.50 8.76 -12.92
C ALA A 59 7.28 7.96 -11.88
N ALA A 60 8.34 8.54 -11.30
CA ALA A 60 9.13 7.93 -10.24
C ALA A 60 8.30 7.67 -8.97
N GLY A 61 7.46 8.63 -8.57
CA GLY A 61 6.57 8.46 -7.42
C GLY A 61 5.55 7.33 -7.61
N ILE A 62 4.92 7.26 -8.79
CA ILE A 62 4.01 6.16 -9.14
C ILE A 62 4.76 4.82 -9.17
N ALA A 63 5.93 4.78 -9.81
CA ALA A 63 6.74 3.57 -9.90
C ALA A 63 7.16 3.07 -8.52
N LEU A 64 7.65 3.95 -7.65
CA LEU A 64 8.04 3.60 -6.29
C LEU A 64 6.85 3.06 -5.48
N HIS A 65 5.70 3.72 -5.55
CA HIS A 65 4.46 3.26 -4.89
C HIS A 65 4.06 1.86 -5.35
N LEU A 66 4.06 1.62 -6.67
CA LEU A 66 3.70 0.32 -7.24
C LEU A 66 4.72 -0.75 -6.85
N LEU A 67 6.02 -0.48 -6.90
CA LEU A 67 7.06 -1.43 -6.51
C LEU A 67 6.95 -1.83 -5.03
N ILE A 68 6.73 -0.87 -4.14
CA ILE A 68 6.48 -1.14 -2.71
C ILE A 68 5.22 -1.97 -2.54
N SER A 69 4.13 -1.60 -3.22
CA SER A 69 2.85 -2.33 -3.15
C SER A 69 2.98 -3.78 -3.63
N LEU A 70 3.75 -4.02 -4.70
CA LEU A 70 4.06 -5.36 -5.20
C LEU A 70 4.85 -6.18 -4.17
N GLY A 71 5.88 -5.58 -3.58
CA GLY A 71 6.68 -6.22 -2.52
C GLY A 71 5.84 -6.59 -1.30
N LEU A 72 4.98 -5.67 -0.84
CA LEU A 72 4.05 -5.92 0.26
C LEU A 72 3.01 -6.99 -0.08
N GLY A 73 2.49 -7.01 -1.32
CA GLY A 73 1.58 -8.06 -1.77
C GLY A 73 2.21 -9.45 -1.79
N LEU A 74 3.48 -9.55 -2.21
CA LEU A 74 4.27 -10.79 -2.12
C LEU A 74 4.47 -11.24 -0.68
N LEU A 75 4.86 -10.33 0.22
CA LEU A 75 5.02 -10.62 1.64
C LEU A 75 3.70 -11.06 2.28
N PHE A 76 2.60 -10.38 1.96
CA PHE A 76 1.26 -10.76 2.40
C PHE A 76 0.88 -12.16 1.92
N ALA A 77 1.07 -12.48 0.64
CA ALA A 77 0.73 -13.81 0.12
C ALA A 77 1.62 -14.92 0.72
N ALA A 78 2.87 -14.60 1.06
CA ALA A 78 3.79 -15.54 1.70
C ALA A 78 3.46 -15.77 3.20
N SER A 79 2.94 -14.76 3.88
CA SER A 79 2.59 -14.82 5.32
C SER A 79 1.12 -15.20 5.59
N LEU A 80 0.26 -15.16 4.56
CA LEU A 80 -1.15 -15.48 4.71
C LEU A 80 -1.33 -16.99 4.94
N ASP A 81 -1.61 -17.31 6.20
CA ASP A 81 -2.08 -18.63 6.59
C ASP A 81 -3.56 -18.84 6.31
N ARG A 82 -3.99 -20.10 6.41
CA ARG A 82 -5.34 -20.52 6.09
C ARG A 82 -6.32 -20.01 7.16
N LEU A 83 -6.96 -18.87 6.88
CA LEU A 83 -7.90 -18.19 7.77
C LEU A 83 -9.32 -18.18 7.18
N ASP A 84 -10.36 -18.16 8.00
CA ASP A 84 -11.72 -17.95 7.50
C ASP A 84 -11.89 -16.53 6.94
N ALA A 85 -12.81 -16.34 5.99
CA ALA A 85 -12.91 -15.11 5.20
C ALA A 85 -13.06 -13.82 6.03
N LYS A 86 -13.75 -13.90 7.17
CA LYS A 86 -13.90 -12.77 8.11
C LYS A 86 -12.56 -12.43 8.76
N ASP A 87 -11.84 -13.45 9.24
CA ASP A 87 -10.56 -13.29 9.91
C ASP A 87 -9.50 -12.78 8.93
N THR A 88 -9.55 -13.23 7.68
CA THR A 88 -8.72 -12.71 6.58
C THR A 88 -8.89 -11.21 6.40
N LEU A 89 -10.13 -10.69 6.38
CA LEU A 89 -10.36 -9.25 6.27
C LEU A 89 -9.82 -8.48 7.47
N ILE A 90 -10.04 -8.99 8.69
CA ILE A 90 -9.57 -8.36 9.93
C ILE A 90 -8.04 -8.32 9.96
N VAL A 91 -7.40 -9.47 9.76
CA VAL A 91 -5.94 -9.62 9.78
C VAL A 91 -5.30 -8.79 8.67
N SER A 92 -5.85 -8.79 7.46
CA SER A 92 -5.30 -8.00 6.35
C SER A 92 -5.46 -6.50 6.59
N THR A 93 -6.57 -6.06 7.18
CA THR A 93 -6.73 -4.64 7.59
C THR A 93 -5.73 -4.25 8.67
N PHE A 94 -5.50 -5.14 9.65
CA PHE A 94 -4.47 -4.95 10.68
C PHE A 94 -3.05 -4.98 10.11
N TYR A 95 -2.81 -5.75 9.05
CA TYR A 95 -1.56 -5.73 8.30
C TYR A 95 -1.33 -4.34 7.67
N GLY A 96 -2.37 -3.73 7.09
CA GLY A 96 -2.34 -2.33 6.64
C GLY A 96 -2.00 -1.35 7.77
N PHE A 97 -2.62 -1.49 8.94
CA PHE A 97 -2.28 -0.70 10.12
C PHE A 97 -0.81 -0.88 10.55
N SER A 98 -0.30 -2.12 10.52
CA SER A 98 1.09 -2.42 10.85
C SER A 98 2.07 -1.75 9.87
N ILE A 99 1.77 -1.78 8.57
CA ILE A 99 2.56 -1.06 7.56
C ILE A 99 2.56 0.44 7.85
N TRP A 100 1.42 1.02 8.22
CA TRP A 100 1.33 2.42 8.61
C TRP A 100 2.25 2.74 9.79
N VAL A 101 2.18 1.97 10.88
CA VAL A 101 3.05 2.13 12.06
C VAL A 101 4.53 2.02 11.68
N VAL A 102 4.89 1.01 10.89
CA VAL A 102 6.28 0.83 10.42
C VAL A 102 6.72 2.01 9.55
N SER A 103 5.85 2.53 8.70
CA SER A 103 6.17 3.68 7.84
C SER A 103 6.43 4.95 8.64
N ILE A 104 5.64 5.23 9.69
CA ILE A 104 5.81 6.44 10.49
C ILE A 104 7.03 6.37 11.43
N LEU A 105 7.42 5.16 11.85
CA LEU A 105 8.51 4.94 12.81
C LEU A 105 9.87 4.73 12.12
N ILE A 106 9.92 3.86 11.11
CA ILE A 106 11.18 3.45 10.47
C ILE A 106 11.50 4.38 9.31
N LEU A 107 10.59 4.53 8.34
CA LEU A 107 10.81 5.43 7.20
C LEU A 107 10.83 6.89 7.63
N GLY A 108 10.14 7.21 8.73
CA GLY A 108 10.22 8.48 9.45
C GLY A 108 11.63 8.96 9.80
N HIS A 109 12.54 8.01 10.03
CA HIS A 109 13.90 8.28 10.45
C HIS A 109 14.91 8.22 9.28
N TRP A 110 14.57 7.52 8.19
CA TRP A 110 15.47 7.26 7.05
C TRP A 110 15.20 8.16 5.84
N LEU A 111 13.97 8.63 5.66
CA LEU A 111 13.54 9.47 4.52
C LEU A 111 13.25 10.91 4.96
N HIS A 112 13.32 11.86 4.02
CA HIS A 112 13.04 13.27 4.31
C HIS A 112 11.64 13.47 4.92
N MET A 113 11.54 14.43 5.85
CA MET A 113 10.36 14.70 6.69
C MET A 113 9.04 14.90 5.94
N SER A 114 9.08 15.24 4.65
CA SER A 114 7.89 15.60 3.87
C SER A 114 6.97 14.41 3.56
N ALA A 115 7.51 13.26 3.16
CA ALA A 115 6.74 12.02 2.94
C ALA A 115 6.19 11.45 4.27
N VAL A 116 6.95 11.64 5.35
CA VAL A 116 6.62 11.16 6.70
C VAL A 116 5.43 11.92 7.30
N GLN A 117 5.40 13.24 7.12
CA GLN A 117 4.28 14.07 7.58
C GLN A 117 2.95 13.65 6.94
N MET A 118 2.99 13.14 5.71
CA MET A 118 1.80 12.68 5.00
C MET A 118 1.28 11.35 5.54
N SER A 119 2.17 10.41 5.81
CA SER A 119 1.78 9.15 6.46
C SER A 119 1.17 9.39 7.84
N ARG A 120 1.58 10.42 8.57
CA ARG A 120 1.02 10.78 9.89
C ARG A 120 -0.40 11.36 9.87
N SER A 121 -0.97 11.62 8.71
CA SER A 121 -2.33 12.13 8.60
C SER A 121 -3.40 11.03 8.76
N TRP A 122 -4.63 11.44 9.11
CA TRP A 122 -5.77 10.52 9.15
C TRP A 122 -6.08 9.88 7.79
N TRP A 123 -5.96 10.62 6.70
CA TRP A 123 -6.15 10.08 5.34
C TRP A 123 -5.00 9.15 4.92
N GLY A 124 -3.78 9.40 5.41
CA GLY A 124 -2.67 8.46 5.33
C GLY A 124 -3.06 7.13 5.96
N LEU A 125 -3.45 7.15 7.24
CA LEU A 125 -3.95 5.96 7.95
C LEU A 125 -5.06 5.23 7.16
N PHE A 126 -6.10 5.94 6.70
CA PHE A 126 -7.19 5.31 5.93
C PHE A 126 -6.71 4.69 4.62
N SER A 127 -5.70 5.26 3.96
CA SER A 127 -5.12 4.69 2.74
C SER A 127 -4.41 3.38 3.03
N PHE A 128 -3.64 3.29 4.12
CA PHE A 128 -2.98 2.05 4.54
C PHE A 128 -3.97 0.99 5.04
N LEU A 129 -5.01 1.38 5.78
CA LEU A 129 -6.11 0.47 6.13
C LEU A 129 -6.82 -0.04 4.88
N GLY A 130 -7.08 0.84 3.91
CA GLY A 130 -7.65 0.50 2.62
C GLY A 130 -6.78 -0.48 1.83
N PHE A 131 -5.46 -0.29 1.81
CA PHE A 131 -4.51 -1.24 1.23
C PHE A 131 -4.67 -2.64 1.84
N GLY A 132 -4.61 -2.72 3.17
CA GLY A 132 -4.77 -3.98 3.89
C GLY A 132 -6.12 -4.64 3.65
N PHE A 133 -7.20 -3.86 3.68
CA PHE A 133 -8.55 -4.34 3.38
C PHE A 133 -8.65 -4.91 1.96
N LEU A 134 -8.10 -4.20 0.96
CA LEU A 134 -8.11 -4.64 -0.44
C LEU A 134 -7.28 -5.91 -0.67
N LEU A 135 -6.17 -6.09 0.05
CA LEU A 135 -5.45 -7.36 0.06
C LEU A 135 -6.33 -8.51 0.57
N GLY A 136 -7.06 -8.29 1.67
CA GLY A 136 -7.99 -9.28 2.22
C GLY A 136 -9.17 -9.58 1.29
N VAL A 137 -9.71 -8.56 0.64
CA VAL A 137 -10.75 -8.70 -0.38
C VAL A 137 -10.25 -9.52 -1.57
N TYR A 138 -9.04 -9.24 -2.06
CA TYR A 138 -8.41 -10.02 -3.11
C TYR A 138 -8.21 -11.49 -2.68
N ALA A 139 -7.70 -11.72 -1.46
CA ALA A 139 -7.51 -13.06 -0.91
C ALA A 139 -8.83 -13.82 -0.76
N ASN A 140 -9.93 -13.14 -0.41
CA ASN A 140 -11.25 -13.77 -0.33
C ASN A 140 -11.81 -14.16 -1.71
N TRP A 141 -11.53 -13.37 -2.76
CA TRP A 141 -11.99 -13.68 -4.12
C TRP A 141 -11.16 -14.76 -4.81
N PHE A 142 -9.83 -14.71 -4.67
CA PHE A 142 -8.90 -15.52 -5.46
C PHE A 142 -8.08 -16.51 -4.63
N GLY A 143 -8.16 -16.44 -3.30
CA GLY A 143 -7.58 -17.43 -2.42
C GLY A 143 -8.26 -18.77 -2.65
N LEU A 144 -7.48 -19.82 -2.79
CA LEU A 144 -8.01 -21.16 -3.00
C LEU A 144 -8.99 -21.48 -1.87
N LYS A 145 -10.20 -21.90 -2.22
CA LYS A 145 -11.11 -22.63 -1.34
C LYS A 145 -10.97 -24.12 -1.63
N PRO A 146 -10.10 -24.88 -0.95
CA PRO A 146 -10.31 -26.30 -0.84
C PRO A 146 -11.30 -26.53 0.32
N SER A 147 -12.46 -27.09 0.03
CA SER A 147 -13.17 -27.95 0.96
C SER A 147 -13.19 -29.35 0.37
N ASN A 148 -12.78 -30.30 1.21
CA ASN A 148 -12.80 -31.75 1.04
C ASN A 148 -11.56 -32.30 0.34
#